data_AF-A0A5A5RSK2-F1
#
_entry.id   AF-A0A5A5RSK2-F1
#
_cell.length_a   1.000
_cell.length_b   1.000
_cell.length_c   1.000
_cell.angle_alpha   90.00
_cell.angle_beta   90.00
_cell.angle_gamma   90.00
#
_symmetry.space_group_name_H-M   'P 1'
#
loop_
_entity.id
_entity.type
_entity.pdbx_description
1 polymer ?
#
loop_
_entity_poly.entity_id
_entity_poly.type
_entity_poly.pdbx_seq_one_letter_code
_entity_poly.pdbx_strand_id
1 'polypeptide(L)' 'MQELKEEFRKIYETSENPTEGLLSISEWLAKSSSVFTKSCQTIRNWFGEIISYTLDVHNLRFIKLLKS' A
#
# COMPACT_ATOMS: atom_id res chain seq x y z
N MET A 1 -9.43 -12.81 9.33
CA MET A 1 -9.44 -12.52 7.88
C MET A 1 -10.09 -11.18 7.55
N GLN A 2 -11.30 -10.88 8.04
CA GLN A 2 -11.93 -9.56 7.84
C GLN A 2 -11.10 -8.41 8.40
N GLU A 3 -10.54 -8.58 9.61
CA GLU A 3 -9.65 -7.59 10.24
C GLU A 3 -8.45 -7.21 9.38
N LEU A 4 -7.82 -8.19 8.71
CA LEU A 4 -6.69 -7.91 7.81
C LEU A 4 -7.12 -7.11 6.58
N LYS A 5 -8.32 -7.37 6.04
CA LYS A 5 -8.85 -6.57 4.93
C LYS A 5 -9.15 -5.14 5.37
N GLU A 6 -9.68 -5.00 6.58
CA GLU A 6 -9.99 -3.70 7.18
C GLU A 6 -8.73 -2.90 7.50
N GLU A 7 -7.68 -3.55 8.00
CA GLU A 7 -6.36 -2.95 8.23
C GLU A 7 -5.75 -2.45 6.92
N PHE A 8 -5.79 -3.25 5.85
CA PHE A 8 -5.35 -2.82 4.52
C PHE A 8 -6.14 -1.62 4.00
N ARG A 9 -7.47 -1.63 4.16
CA ARG A 9 -8.35 -0.51 3.77
C ARG A 9 -7.99 0.76 4.50
N LYS A 10 -7.78 0.69 5.82
CA LYS A 10 -7.34 1.84 6.61
C LYS A 10 -6.02 2.41 6.10
N ILE A 11 -5.02 1.56 5.87
CA ILE A 11 -3.73 2.00 5.31
C ILE A 11 -3.94 2.78 4.00
N TYR A 12 -4.79 2.28 3.10
CA TYR A 12 -5.08 2.97 1.83
C TYR A 12 -5.81 4.32 2.02
N GLU A 13 -6.86 4.33 2.84
CA GLU A 13 -7.73 5.49 3.05
C GLU A 13 -7.03 6.61 3.84
N THR A 14 -6.26 6.26 4.88
CA THR A 14 -5.72 7.23 5.84
C THR A 14 -4.27 7.64 5.59
N SER A 15 -3.54 6.96 4.69
CA SER A 15 -2.16 7.36 4.40
C SER A 15 -2.15 8.65 3.57
N GLU A 16 -1.66 9.72 4.17
CA GLU A 16 -1.37 11.01 3.51
C GLU A 16 0.09 11.12 3.09
N ASN A 17 0.99 10.46 3.83
CA ASN A 17 2.41 10.39 3.53
C ASN A 17 2.74 9.09 2.77
N PRO A 18 3.27 9.18 1.54
CA PRO A 18 3.71 8.02 0.75
C PRO A 18 4.62 7.06 1.50
N THR A 19 5.62 7.57 2.21
CA THR A 19 6.64 6.77 2.90
C THR A 19 6.03 6.00 4.06
N GLU A 20 5.16 6.66 4.85
CA GLU A 20 4.44 6.01 5.94
C GLU A 20 3.48 4.96 5.42
N GLY A 21 2.73 5.26 4.35
CA GLY A 21 1.83 4.30 3.71
C GLY A 21 2.57 3.07 3.18
N LEU A 22 3.72 3.25 2.53
CA LEU A 22 4.56 2.16 2.05
C LEU A 22 5.11 1.30 3.20
N LEU A 23 5.51 1.92 4.31
CA LEU A 23 5.95 1.21 5.51
C LEU A 23 4.81 0.38 6.11
N SER A 24 3.63 0.96 6.27
CA SER A 24 2.46 0.25 6.80
C SER A 24 1.99 -0.89 5.88
N ILE A 25 2.06 -0.72 4.54
CA ILE A 25 1.80 -1.83 3.61
C ILE A 25 2.83 -2.94 3.78
N SER A 26 4.12 -2.63 3.97
CA SER A 26 5.17 -3.63 4.20
C SER A 26 4.91 -4.45 5.48
N GLU A 27 4.55 -3.79 6.57
CA GLU A 27 4.17 -4.43 7.83
C GLU A 27 2.94 -5.33 7.65
N TRP A 28 1.91 -4.82 6.96
CA TRP A 28 0.72 -5.59 6.64
C TRP A 28 1.04 -6.82 5.77
N LEU A 29 1.93 -6.70 4.78
CA LEU A 29 2.37 -7.81 3.93
C LEU A 29 3.12 -8.89 4.70
N ALA A 30 3.87 -8.53 5.75
CA ALA A 30 4.52 -9.51 6.62
C ALA A 30 3.45 -10.28 7.40
N LYS A 31 2.54 -9.55 8.06
CA LYS A 31 1.46 -10.10 8.90
C LYS A 31 0.46 -10.96 8.13
N SER A 32 0.11 -10.56 6.92
CA SER A 32 -0.97 -11.18 6.12
C SER A 32 -0.50 -12.31 5.20
N SER A 33 0.80 -12.52 5.06
CA SER A 33 1.39 -13.46 4.09
C SER A 33 0.95 -14.91 4.23
N SER A 34 0.66 -15.37 5.45
CA SER A 34 0.16 -16.72 5.72
C SER A 34 -1.31 -16.92 5.34
N VAL A 35 -2.08 -15.84 5.24
CA VAL A 35 -3.52 -15.87 4.94
C VAL A 35 -3.78 -15.52 3.47
N PHE A 36 -3.06 -14.55 2.92
CA PHE A 36 -3.24 -14.04 1.56
C PHE A 36 -2.00 -14.27 0.69
N THR A 37 -1.44 -15.47 0.73
CA THR A 37 -0.13 -15.79 0.13
C THR A 37 0.02 -15.32 -1.32
N LYS A 38 -0.96 -15.61 -2.19
CA LYS A 38 -0.92 -15.19 -3.61
C LYS A 38 -0.98 -13.67 -3.76
N SER A 39 -1.88 -13.01 -3.05
CA SER A 39 -2.03 -11.55 -3.12
C SER A 39 -0.78 -10.84 -2.59
N CYS A 40 -0.25 -11.29 -1.45
CA CYS A 40 0.98 -10.74 -0.88
C CYS A 40 2.18 -10.96 -1.80
N GLN A 41 2.27 -12.12 -2.47
CA GLN A 41 3.30 -12.39 -3.46
C GLN A 41 3.20 -11.43 -4.64
N THR A 42 2.00 -11.22 -5.19
CA THR A 42 1.79 -10.26 -6.28
C THR A 42 2.22 -8.85 -5.85
N ILE A 43 1.75 -8.37 -4.70
CA ILE A 43 2.11 -7.02 -4.22
C ILE A 43 3.63 -6.89 -4.05
N ARG A 44 4.31 -7.91 -3.50
CA ARG A 44 5.78 -7.92 -3.38
C ARG A 44 6.49 -7.86 -4.72
N ASN A 45 6.03 -8.61 -5.72
CA ASN A 45 6.62 -8.63 -7.05
C ASN A 45 6.54 -7.24 -7.73
N TRP A 46 5.47 -6.49 -7.47
CA TRP A 46 5.25 -5.14 -8.03
C TRP A 46 5.67 -4.02 -7.06
N PHE A 47 6.25 -4.34 -5.90
CA PHE A 47 6.46 -3.35 -4.84
C PHE A 47 7.40 -2.22 -5.27
N GLY A 48 8.44 -2.53 -6.06
CA GLY A 48 9.33 -1.53 -6.62
C GLY A 48 8.62 -0.52 -7.53
N GLU A 49 7.67 -0.99 -8.36
CA GLU A 49 6.88 -0.11 -9.23
C GLU A 49 5.88 0.73 -8.42
N ILE A 50 5.26 0.14 -7.40
CA ILE A 50 4.38 0.86 -6.46
C ILE A 50 5.16 1.98 -5.77
N ILE A 51 6.36 1.69 -5.26
CA ILE A 51 7.25 2.69 -4.65
C ILE A 51 7.58 3.79 -5.66
N SER A 52 7.98 3.42 -6.87
CA SER A 52 8.33 4.37 -7.93
C SER A 52 7.16 5.29 -8.27
N TYR A 53 5.94 4.76 -8.38
CA TYR A 53 4.75 5.54 -8.67
C TYR A 53 4.39 6.51 -7.52
N THR A 54 4.57 6.08 -6.27
CA THR A 54 4.11 6.83 -5.10
C THR A 54 5.13 7.87 -4.62
N LEU A 55 6.43 7.63 -4.84
CA LEU A 55 7.51 8.54 -4.45
C LEU A 55 7.95 9.50 -5.56
N ASP A 56 7.53 9.30 -6.81
CA ASP A 56 7.81 10.25 -7.88
C ASP A 56 7.05 11.57 -7.65
N VAL A 57 7.81 12.65 -7.43
CA VAL A 57 7.34 13.99 -7.07
C VAL A 57 6.44 14.59 -8.15
N HIS A 58 6.59 14.16 -9.41
CA HIS A 58 5.74 14.58 -10.51
C HIS A 58 4.33 13.95 -10.45
N ASN A 59 4.15 12.82 -9.75
CA ASN A 59 2.89 12.07 -9.67
C ASN A 59 2.10 12.35 -8.38
N LEU A 60 2.74 12.92 -7.36
CA LEU A 60 2.12 13.32 -6.09
C LEU A 60 0.94 14.31 -6.24
N ARG A 61 0.93 15.11 -7.31
CA ARG A 61 -0.23 15.96 -7.66
C ARG A 61 -1.45 15.15 -8.11
N PHE A 62 -1.23 14.00 -8.76
CA PHE A 62 -2.29 13.15 -9.30
C PHE A 62 -3.03 12.38 -8.20
N ILE A 63 -2.31 11.92 -7.17
CA ILE A 63 -2.92 11.23 -6.01
C ILE A 63 -3.81 12.17 -5.19
N LYS A 64 -3.41 13.44 -5.01
CA LYS A 64 -4.26 14.45 -4.36
C LYS A 64 -5.56 14.73 -5.15
N LEU A 65 -5.50 14.68 -6.48
CA LEU A 65 -6.65 14.87 -7.39
C LEU A 65 -7.61 13.67 -7.41
N LEU A 66 -7.12 12.45 -7.17
CA LEU A 66 -7.97 11.26 -7.08
C LEU A 66 -8.67 11.11 -5.72
N LYS A 67 -8.19 11.79 -4.68
CA LYS A 67 -8.81 11.82 -3.34
C LYS A 67 -9.75 13.04 -3.13
N SER A 68 -9.88 13.95 -4.11
CA SER A 68 -10.79 15.11 -4.07
C SER A 68 -12.08 14.85 -4.84
#